data_AF-A0AAD0KAU3-F1
#
_entry.id   AF-A0AAD0KAU3-F1
#
_cell.length_a   1.000
_cell.length_b   1.000
_cell.length_c   1.000
_cell.angle_alpha   90.00
_cell.angle_beta   90.00
_cell.angle_gamma   90.00
#
_symmetry.space_group_name_H-M   'P 1'
#
loop_
_entity.id
_entity.type
_entity.pdbx_description
1 polymer ?
#
loop_
_entity_poly.entity_id
_entity_poly.type
_entity_poly.pdbx_seq_one_letter_code
_entity_poly.pdbx_strand_id
1 'polypeptide(L)'
;MLPSLKGVTVTRTFETTTWGTTLHASGTDVVAGDLSLRAESLHRKIAFYLDTAGQPVCQSLCPTSVWFPTLVTRITSAVAAHGRVVVQVDAALPLHSAVLDVAFPGTHLAGATMADLTVVDLSRHRRTLHAEVPAHLTVTGTIALALSPVIPPRTSASRSVARTVTA
;
A
#
# COMPACT_ATOMS: atom_id res chain seq x y z
N MET A 1 -6.66 10.88 -40.57
CA MET A 1 -5.68 9.81 -40.30
C MET A 1 -4.87 10.20 -39.08
N LEU A 2 -5.10 9.51 -37.96
CA LEU A 2 -4.34 9.68 -36.72
C LEU A 2 -3.31 8.54 -36.62
N PRO A 3 -2.07 8.79 -36.16
CA PRO A 3 -1.09 7.73 -36.03
C PRO A 3 -1.48 6.77 -34.90
N SER A 4 -1.29 5.50 -35.21
CA SER A 4 -1.50 4.33 -34.36
C SER A 4 -0.57 4.36 -33.14
N LEU A 5 -1.15 4.43 -31.92
CA LEU A 5 -0.45 4.10 -30.67
C LEU A 5 -0.41 2.58 -30.50
N LYS A 6 0.46 1.92 -31.27
CA LYS A 6 0.87 0.55 -30.99
C LYS A 6 1.73 0.53 -29.71
N GLY A 7 1.27 -0.18 -28.69
CA GLY A 7 2.18 -0.88 -27.78
C GLY A 7 2.54 -0.24 -26.44
N VAL A 8 1.84 0.81 -25.97
CA VAL A 8 1.96 1.21 -24.56
C VAL A 8 0.85 0.54 -23.76
N THR A 9 1.07 -0.73 -23.41
CA THR A 9 0.31 -1.34 -22.31
C THR A 9 0.71 -0.55 -21.06
N VAL A 10 -0.16 0.35 -20.61
CA VAL A 10 0.00 0.97 -19.29
C VAL A 10 -0.24 -0.14 -18.28
N THR A 11 0.84 -0.80 -17.85
CA THR A 11 0.79 -1.91 -16.90
C THR A 11 0.42 -1.36 -15.53
N ARG A 12 -0.88 -1.19 -15.27
CA ARG A 12 -1.37 -0.79 -13.95
C ARG A 12 -1.31 -2.00 -13.03
N THR A 13 -0.40 -1.97 -12.06
CA THR A 13 -0.27 -2.99 -11.00
C THR A 13 -1.33 -2.88 -9.92
N PHE A 14 -1.98 -1.71 -9.82
CA PHE A 14 -2.81 -1.34 -8.68
C PHE A 14 -3.95 -0.39 -9.11
N GLU A 15 -5.02 -0.37 -8.34
CA GLU A 15 -6.21 0.44 -8.53
C GLU A 15 -6.05 1.79 -7.81
N THR A 16 -5.89 2.87 -8.57
CA THR A 16 -5.52 4.21 -8.03
C THR A 16 -6.50 4.79 -7.00
N THR A 17 -7.76 4.35 -6.97
CA THR A 17 -8.79 4.86 -6.05
C THR A 17 -8.73 4.23 -4.65
N THR A 18 -7.95 3.17 -4.47
CA THR A 18 -7.98 2.33 -3.26
C THR A 18 -7.02 2.82 -2.16
N TRP A 19 -6.07 3.71 -2.50
CA TRP A 19 -4.89 4.02 -1.70
C TRP A 19 -5.06 5.24 -0.77
N GLY A 20 -6.22 5.88 -0.77
CA GLY A 20 -6.56 7.05 0.05
C GLY A 20 -5.83 8.35 -0.31
N THR A 21 -4.58 8.29 -0.78
CA THR A 21 -3.91 9.34 -1.54
C THR A 21 -3.76 8.91 -3.00
N THR A 22 -3.70 9.88 -3.91
CA THR A 22 -3.55 9.58 -5.34
C THR A 22 -2.14 9.06 -5.62
N LEU A 23 -2.05 7.84 -6.12
CA LEU A 23 -0.80 7.23 -6.56
C LEU A 23 -0.73 7.14 -8.09
N HIS A 24 0.47 7.34 -8.64
CA HIS A 24 0.73 7.23 -10.07
C HIS A 24 1.89 6.29 -10.35
N ALA A 25 1.78 5.51 -11.43
CA ALA A 25 2.92 4.76 -11.96
C ALA A 25 3.86 5.72 -12.71
N SER A 26 5.16 5.64 -12.42
CA SER A 26 6.22 6.39 -13.11
C SER A 26 7.33 5.42 -13.51
N GLY A 27 7.26 4.93 -14.74
CA GLY A 27 8.12 3.83 -15.19
C GLY A 27 7.86 2.55 -14.37
N THR A 28 8.90 2.08 -13.66
CA THR A 28 8.79 0.93 -12.74
C THR A 28 8.43 1.33 -11.31
N ASP A 29 8.40 2.63 -11.02
CA ASP A 29 8.16 3.14 -9.69
C ASP A 29 6.70 3.57 -9.49
N VAL A 30 6.33 3.78 -8.24
CA VAL A 30 5.06 4.37 -7.83
C VAL A 30 5.35 5.66 -7.09
N VAL A 31 4.60 6.71 -7.43
CA VAL A 31 4.78 8.04 -6.84
C VAL A 31 3.50 8.55 -6.18
N ALA A 32 3.66 9.27 -5.07
CA ALA A 32 2.61 10.05 -4.40
C ALA A 32 2.92 11.54 -4.58
N GLY A 33 2.29 12.19 -5.56
CA GLY A 33 2.77 13.48 -6.05
C GLY A 33 4.19 13.33 -6.63
N ASP A 34 5.15 14.09 -6.11
CA ASP A 34 6.57 14.02 -6.50
C ASP A 34 7.40 13.01 -5.69
N LEU A 35 6.79 12.36 -4.67
CA LEU A 35 7.48 11.41 -3.81
C LEU A 35 7.59 10.04 -4.47
N SER A 36 8.82 9.60 -4.76
CA SER A 36 9.13 8.21 -5.14
C SER A 36 9.02 7.28 -3.93
N LEU A 37 8.07 6.33 -3.98
CA LEU A 37 7.88 5.37 -2.89
C LEU A 37 9.09 4.44 -2.76
N ARG A 38 9.71 4.06 -3.88
CA ARG A 38 10.93 3.26 -3.85
C ARG A 38 12.09 4.02 -3.21
N ALA A 39 12.37 5.24 -3.66
CA ALA A 39 13.49 6.02 -3.14
C ALA A 39 13.32 6.30 -1.63
N GLU A 40 12.10 6.64 -1.22
CA GLU A 40 11.79 6.88 0.19
C GLU A 40 11.94 5.63 1.06
N SER A 41 11.47 4.47 0.56
CA SER A 41 11.65 3.16 1.22
C SER A 41 13.12 2.77 1.37
N LEU A 42 13.97 3.11 0.39
CA LEU A 42 15.41 2.86 0.46
C LEU A 42 16.14 3.84 1.39
N HIS A 43 15.65 5.08 1.49
CA HIS A 43 16.19 6.09 2.39
C HIS A 43 15.87 5.78 3.86
N ARG A 44 14.67 5.24 4.14
CA ARG A 44 14.22 4.94 5.49
C ARG A 44 14.69 3.57 5.98
N LYS A 45 14.97 3.50 7.29
CA LYS A 45 15.27 2.23 7.97
C LYS A 45 14.02 1.45 8.38
N ILE A 46 12.86 2.11 8.40
CA ILE A 46 11.58 1.58 8.89
C ILE A 46 10.48 1.82 7.87
N ALA A 47 9.42 1.03 7.94
CA ALA A 47 8.19 1.26 7.17
C ALA A 47 7.55 2.63 7.49
N PHE A 48 6.80 3.14 6.53
CA PHE A 48 6.10 4.42 6.66
C PHE A 48 4.71 4.36 6.04
N TYR A 49 3.80 5.13 6.60
CA TYR A 49 2.50 5.37 6.02
C TYR A 49 2.53 6.59 5.10
N LEU A 50 1.55 6.69 4.19
CA LEU A 50 1.25 7.95 3.52
C LEU A 50 0.06 8.62 4.23
N ASP A 51 0.21 9.90 4.54
CA ASP A 51 -0.92 10.73 4.96
C ASP A 51 -1.80 11.14 3.76
N THR A 52 -2.85 11.91 4.03
CA THR A 52 -3.79 12.39 3.01
C THR A 52 -3.15 13.34 1.99
N ALA A 53 -1.99 13.93 2.30
CA ALA A 53 -1.21 14.76 1.39
C ALA A 53 -0.14 13.94 0.63
N GLY A 54 -0.09 12.62 0.84
CA GLY A 54 0.93 11.75 0.25
C GLY A 54 2.31 11.88 0.90
N GLN A 55 2.40 12.48 2.09
CA GLN A 55 3.66 12.64 2.80
C GLN A 55 3.96 11.42 3.69
N PRO A 56 5.25 11.05 3.82
CA PRO A 56 5.64 9.88 4.59
C PRO A 56 5.56 10.14 6.09
N VAL A 57 4.84 9.28 6.81
CA VAL A 57 4.74 9.29 8.28
C VAL A 57 5.36 8.02 8.83
N CYS A 58 6.37 8.15 9.70
CA CYS A 58 7.04 7.00 10.32
C CYS A 58 6.06 6.12 11.07
N GLN A 59 6.02 4.81 10.76
CA GLN A 59 5.09 3.87 11.40
C GLN A 59 5.23 3.84 12.94
N SER A 60 6.46 3.91 13.45
CA SER A 60 6.73 3.88 14.90
C SER A 60 6.26 5.13 15.66
N LEU A 61 5.99 6.23 14.94
CA LEU A 61 5.57 7.50 15.51
C LEU A 61 4.07 7.78 15.30
N CYS A 62 3.36 6.88 14.62
CA CYS A 62 1.95 7.06 14.32
C CYS A 62 1.08 6.88 15.58
N PRO A 63 0.20 7.84 15.90
CA PRO A 63 -0.80 7.65 16.94
C PRO A 63 -1.75 6.50 16.58
N THR A 64 -2.11 5.67 17.56
CA THR A 64 -3.04 4.54 17.36
C THR A 64 -4.46 4.97 16.99
N SER A 65 -4.81 6.24 17.20
CA SER A 65 -6.11 6.83 16.88
C SER A 65 -6.25 7.28 15.42
N VAL A 66 -5.15 7.34 14.66
CA VAL A 66 -5.15 7.83 13.28
C VAL A 66 -5.03 6.65 12.34
N TRP A 67 -5.95 6.57 11.37
CA TRP A 67 -5.92 5.56 10.33
C TRP A 67 -5.18 6.08 9.10
N PHE A 68 -4.21 5.32 8.63
CA PHE A 68 -3.51 5.59 7.37
C PHE A 68 -3.81 4.48 6.36
N PRO A 69 -4.34 4.82 5.17
CA PRO A 69 -4.80 3.85 4.19
C PRO A 69 -3.68 3.26 3.35
N THR A 70 -2.48 3.84 3.34
CA THR A 70 -1.35 3.30 2.57
C THR A 70 -0.14 3.10 3.45
N LEU A 71 0.40 1.88 3.44
CA LEU A 71 1.64 1.50 4.11
C LEU A 71 2.68 1.11 3.06
N VAL A 72 3.88 1.67 3.17
CA VAL A 72 5.04 1.32 2.34
C VAL A 72 6.10 0.66 3.22
N THR A 73 6.57 -0.50 2.79
CA THR A 73 7.55 -1.31 3.50
C THR A 73 8.40 -2.11 2.49
N ARG A 74 9.20 -3.05 3.00
CA ARG A 74 10.07 -3.92 2.20
C ARG A 74 9.74 -5.37 2.43
N ILE A 75 9.94 -6.16 1.39
CA ILE A 75 9.82 -7.62 1.43
C ILE A 75 11.04 -8.19 2.16
N THR A 76 10.84 -9.00 3.18
CA THR A 76 11.93 -9.70 3.90
C THR A 76 12.09 -11.14 3.44
N SER A 77 11.03 -11.73 2.89
CA SER A 77 11.04 -13.07 2.31
C SER A 77 9.91 -13.17 1.29
N ALA A 78 10.12 -13.94 0.22
CA ALA A 78 9.09 -14.23 -0.76
C ALA A 78 9.18 -15.71 -1.18
N VAL A 79 8.04 -16.38 -1.21
CA VAL A 79 7.90 -17.76 -1.69
C VAL A 79 6.75 -17.80 -2.68
N ALA A 80 7.03 -18.22 -3.91
CA ALA A 80 6.02 -18.41 -4.95
C ALA A 80 5.93 -19.89 -5.31
N ALA A 81 4.72 -20.46 -5.24
CA ALA A 81 4.46 -21.85 -5.60
C ALA A 81 3.00 -22.03 -6.04
N HIS A 82 2.80 -22.73 -7.16
CA HIS A 82 1.46 -23.17 -7.63
C HIS A 82 0.40 -22.05 -7.69
N GLY A 83 0.74 -20.87 -8.23
CA GLY A 83 -0.21 -19.75 -8.33
C GLY A 83 -0.50 -19.04 -7.01
N ARG A 84 0.24 -19.36 -5.94
CA ARG A 84 0.19 -18.69 -4.65
C ARG A 84 1.53 -18.05 -4.36
N VAL A 85 1.48 -16.86 -3.77
CA VAL A 85 2.68 -16.12 -3.38
C VAL A 85 2.54 -15.74 -1.92
N VAL A 86 3.56 -16.01 -1.12
CA VAL A 86 3.63 -15.59 0.28
C VAL A 86 4.79 -14.63 0.42
N VAL A 87 4.52 -13.41 0.86
CA VAL A 87 5.53 -12.39 1.15
C VAL A 87 5.53 -12.07 2.64
N GLN A 88 6.72 -12.06 3.24
CA GLN A 88 6.93 -11.47 4.56
C GLN A 88 7.37 -10.02 4.38
N VAL A 89 6.87 -9.12 5.22
CA VAL A 89 7.18 -7.69 5.15
C VAL A 89 7.81 -7.17 6.43
N ASP A 90 8.65 -6.15 6.29
CA ASP A 90 9.34 -5.44 7.39
C ASP A 90 8.44 -4.37 8.02
N ALA A 91 7.23 -4.76 8.41
CA ALA A 91 6.26 -3.90 9.08
C ALA A 91 5.31 -4.73 9.92
N ALA A 92 4.83 -4.16 11.02
CA ALA A 92 3.61 -4.66 11.68
C ALA A 92 2.40 -3.97 11.03
N LEU A 93 1.36 -4.72 10.68
CA LEU A 93 0.14 -4.14 10.15
C LEU A 93 -0.91 -4.02 11.27
N PRO A 94 -1.79 -3.00 11.25
CA PRO A 94 -2.85 -2.87 12.24
C PRO A 94 -3.70 -4.14 12.33
N LEU A 95 -4.02 -4.59 13.56
CA LEU A 95 -4.67 -5.89 13.76
C LEU A 95 -6.00 -6.01 12.99
N HIS A 96 -6.80 -4.95 12.99
CA HIS A 96 -8.10 -4.89 12.34
C HIS A 96 -8.03 -4.27 10.93
N SER A 97 -6.97 -4.56 10.17
CA SER A 97 -6.82 -4.12 8.77
C SER A 97 -6.99 -5.25 7.77
N ALA A 98 -7.79 -5.02 6.73
CA ALA A 98 -7.74 -5.76 5.48
C ALA A 98 -6.70 -5.12 4.55
N VAL A 99 -6.11 -5.93 3.66
CA VAL A 99 -5.32 -5.43 2.53
C VAL A 99 -6.23 -5.46 1.30
N LEU A 100 -6.48 -4.29 0.71
CA LEU A 100 -7.36 -4.14 -0.44
C LEU A 100 -6.62 -4.28 -1.76
N ASP A 101 -5.38 -3.81 -1.80
CA ASP A 101 -4.58 -3.72 -3.01
C ASP A 101 -3.08 -3.70 -2.66
N VAL A 102 -2.24 -3.99 -3.66
CA VAL A 102 -0.78 -4.08 -3.52
C VAL A 102 -0.08 -3.46 -4.72
N ALA A 103 1.05 -2.83 -4.49
CA ALA A 103 1.93 -2.36 -5.55
C ALA A 103 3.39 -2.73 -5.22
N PHE A 104 4.21 -2.84 -6.26
CA PHE A 104 5.62 -3.23 -6.15
C PHE A 104 6.54 -2.13 -6.72
N PRO A 105 6.72 -0.99 -6.01
CA PRO A 105 7.53 0.11 -6.50
C PRO A 105 8.97 -0.31 -6.81
N GLY A 106 9.44 0.02 -8.01
CA GLY A 106 10.78 -0.31 -8.50
C GLY A 106 10.92 -1.71 -9.11
N THR A 107 9.82 -2.44 -9.28
CA THR A 107 9.83 -3.79 -9.85
C THR A 107 9.22 -3.79 -11.26
N HIS A 108 9.84 -4.53 -12.17
CA HIS A 108 9.35 -4.66 -13.54
C HIS A 108 8.18 -5.65 -13.60
N LEU A 109 7.15 -5.32 -14.37
CA LEU A 109 5.90 -6.08 -14.42
C LEU A 109 5.78 -6.99 -15.64
N ALA A 110 6.78 -7.05 -16.52
CA ALA A 110 6.74 -8.04 -17.59
C ALA A 110 6.70 -9.45 -17.02
N GLY A 111 5.72 -10.23 -17.48
CA GLY A 111 5.47 -11.57 -16.97
C GLY A 111 4.76 -11.61 -15.62
N ALA A 112 4.23 -10.47 -15.13
CA ALA A 112 3.37 -10.48 -13.97
C ALA A 112 2.10 -11.31 -14.22
N THR A 113 1.62 -11.97 -13.17
CA THR A 113 0.47 -12.86 -13.23
C THR A 113 -0.45 -12.62 -12.06
N MET A 114 -1.76 -12.78 -12.29
CA MET A 114 -2.73 -12.80 -11.20
C MET A 114 -2.50 -14.04 -10.31
N ALA A 115 -2.35 -13.81 -9.01
CA ALA A 115 -2.09 -14.86 -8.03
C ALA A 115 -2.72 -14.52 -6.68
N ASP A 116 -2.91 -15.54 -5.84
CA ASP A 116 -3.29 -15.35 -4.45
C ASP A 116 -2.04 -14.94 -3.66
N LEU A 117 -1.94 -13.66 -3.34
CA LEU A 117 -0.85 -13.09 -2.56
C LEU A 117 -1.22 -13.10 -1.07
N THR A 118 -0.38 -13.71 -0.24
CA THR A 118 -0.49 -13.67 1.21
C THR A 118 0.63 -12.81 1.78
N VAL A 119 0.25 -11.69 2.39
CA VAL A 119 1.16 -10.80 3.13
C VAL A 119 1.21 -11.24 4.59
N VAL A 120 2.42 -11.50 5.08
CA VAL A 120 2.72 -11.88 6.45
C VAL A 120 3.51 -10.75 7.12
N ASP A 121 2.96 -10.18 8.18
CA ASP A 121 3.60 -9.06 8.89
C ASP A 121 4.61 -9.53 9.95
N LEU A 122 5.29 -8.58 10.61
CA LEU A 122 6.23 -8.87 11.70
C LEU A 122 5.56 -9.58 12.89
N SER A 123 4.25 -9.35 13.09
CA SER A 123 3.42 -10.02 14.10
C SER A 123 2.92 -11.40 13.65
N ARG A 124 3.34 -11.88 12.48
CA ARG A 124 2.97 -13.16 11.86
C ARG A 124 1.49 -13.25 11.43
N HIS A 125 0.76 -12.14 11.44
CA HIS A 125 -0.60 -12.08 10.93
C HIS A 125 -0.59 -12.15 9.40
N ARG A 126 -1.55 -12.89 8.86
CA ARG A 126 -1.67 -13.17 7.43
C ARG A 126 -2.87 -12.44 6.85
N ARG A 127 -2.68 -11.71 5.77
CA ARG A 127 -3.77 -11.19 4.93
C ARG A 127 -3.56 -11.69 3.51
N THR A 128 -4.62 -12.23 2.91
CA THR A 128 -4.56 -12.75 1.55
C THR A 128 -5.46 -11.91 0.66
N LEU A 129 -4.95 -11.56 -0.51
CA LEU A 129 -5.68 -10.87 -1.58
C LEU A 129 -5.34 -11.50 -2.92
N HIS A 130 -6.22 -11.30 -3.89
CA HIS A 130 -5.95 -11.69 -5.26
C HIS A 130 -5.41 -10.48 -6.02
N ALA A 131 -4.17 -10.56 -6.50
CA ALA A 131 -3.47 -9.40 -7.06
C ALA A 131 -2.54 -9.78 -8.21
N GLU A 132 -2.15 -8.79 -9.00
CA GLU A 132 -1.10 -8.93 -10.02
C GLU A 132 0.26 -8.98 -9.31
N VAL A 133 0.97 -10.11 -9.44
CA VAL A 133 2.28 -10.30 -8.80
C VAL A 133 3.37 -10.38 -9.88
N PRO A 134 4.48 -9.62 -9.75
CA PRO A 134 5.63 -9.70 -10.65
C PRO A 134 6.21 -11.11 -10.74
N ALA A 135 6.73 -11.48 -11.91
CA ALA A 135 7.41 -12.76 -12.12
C ALA A 135 8.59 -12.99 -11.16
N HIS A 136 9.24 -11.90 -10.73
CA HIS A 136 10.37 -11.92 -9.83
C HIS A 136 10.15 -10.92 -8.68
N LEU A 137 9.99 -11.45 -7.48
CA LEU A 137 9.98 -10.65 -6.26
C LEU A 137 11.39 -10.59 -5.67
N THR A 138 11.85 -9.37 -5.46
CA THR A 138 13.18 -9.12 -4.87
C THR A 138 13.05 -9.04 -3.35
N VAL A 139 13.80 -9.87 -2.62
CA VAL A 139 13.99 -9.69 -1.17
C VAL A 139 14.68 -8.34 -0.96
N THR A 140 14.18 -7.55 -0.02
CA THR A 140 14.43 -6.10 0.20
C THR A 140 13.73 -5.16 -0.80
N GLY A 141 13.01 -5.69 -1.78
CA GLY A 141 12.18 -4.90 -2.70
C GLY A 141 11.06 -4.16 -1.99
N THR A 142 10.71 -2.97 -2.48
CA THR A 142 9.64 -2.15 -1.93
C THR A 142 8.28 -2.73 -2.28
N ILE A 143 7.39 -2.75 -1.29
CA ILE A 143 5.99 -3.13 -1.44
C ILE A 143 5.12 -2.06 -0.76
N ALA A 144 4.09 -1.61 -1.47
CA ALA A 144 3.06 -0.74 -0.92
C ALA A 144 1.79 -1.56 -0.74
N LEU A 145 1.05 -1.30 0.34
CA LEU A 145 -0.18 -1.99 0.72
C LEU A 145 -1.29 -0.96 0.94
N ALA A 146 -2.43 -1.15 0.27
CA ALA A 146 -3.64 -0.41 0.55
C ALA A 146 -4.41 -1.10 1.69
N LEU A 147 -4.73 -0.35 2.75
CA LEU A 147 -5.29 -0.85 3.99
C LEU A 147 -6.69 -0.27 4.22
N SER A 148 -7.61 -1.13 4.65
CA SER A 148 -8.94 -0.72 5.10
C SER A 148 -9.26 -1.27 6.48
N PRO A 149 -9.92 -0.49 7.35
CA PRO A 149 -10.31 -0.96 8.67
C PRO A 149 -11.47 -1.95 8.54
N VAL A 150 -11.30 -3.16 9.11
CA VAL A 150 -12.34 -4.20 9.14
C VAL A 150 -13.46 -3.85 10.13
N ILE A 151 -13.13 -3.07 11.16
CA ILE A 151 -14.08 -2.48 12.09
C ILE A 151 -14.00 -0.97 11.86
N PRO A 152 -15.08 -0.28 11.47
CA PRO A 152 -15.05 1.16 11.30
C PRO A 152 -14.48 1.82 12.57
N PRO A 153 -13.50 2.71 12.47
CA PRO A 153 -13.05 3.47 13.63
C PRO A 153 -14.29 4.17 14.20
N ARG A 154 -14.58 3.95 15.48
CA ARG A 154 -15.68 4.66 16.15
C ARG A 154 -15.37 6.14 16.03
N THR A 155 -16.08 6.82 15.14
CA THR A 155 -16.05 8.27 15.05
C THR A 155 -16.52 8.78 16.41
N SER A 156 -15.60 9.29 17.22
CA SER A 156 -15.96 10.20 18.29
C SER A 156 -16.42 11.48 17.60
N ALA A 157 -17.65 11.49 17.10
CA ALA A 157 -18.31 12.71 16.69
C ALA A 157 -18.24 13.63 17.91
N SER A 158 -17.51 14.74 17.80
CA SER A 158 -17.57 15.79 18.80
C SER A 158 -19.02 16.22 18.87
N ARG A 159 -19.70 15.82 19.95
CA ARG A 159 -21.05 16.27 20.26
C ARG A 159 -20.90 17.76 20.58
N SER A 160 -20.98 18.59 19.56
CA SER A 160 -21.15 20.04 19.72
C SER A 160 -22.51 20.24 20.36
N VAL A 161 -22.51 20.31 21.69
CA VAL A 161 -23.68 20.73 22.45
C VAL A 161 -23.75 22.25 22.28
N ALA A 162 -24.42 22.69 21.21
CA ALA A 162 -24.91 24.05 21.13
C ALA A 162 -25.96 24.23 22.23
N ARG A 163 -25.50 24.72 23.39
CA ARG A 163 -26.35 25.10 24.51
C ARG A 163 -26.96 26.45 24.16
N THR A 164 -28.13 26.44 23.51
CA THR A 164 -28.93 27.65 23.31
C THR A 164 -29.38 28.17 24.68
N VAL A 165 -28.77 29.28 25.11
CA VAL A 165 -29.24 30.08 26.25
C VAL A 165 -30.27 31.06 25.69
N THR A 166 -31.54 30.85 26.00
CA THR A 166 -32.58 31.89 25.84
C THR A 166 -32.58 32.77 27.08
N ALA A 167 -32.47 34.09 26.84
CA ALA A 167 -32.70 35.16 27.80
C ALA A 167 -34.18 35.32 28.14
#